data_AF-A0A7R9UBQ1-F1
#
_entry.id   AF-A0A7R9UBQ1-F1
#
_cell.length_a   1.000
_cell.length_b   1.000
_cell.length_c   1.000
_cell.angle_alpha   90.00
_cell.angle_beta   90.00
_cell.angle_gamma   90.00
#
_symmetry.space_group_name_H-M   'P 1'
#
loop_
_entity.id
_entity.type
_entity.pdbx_description
1 polymer ?
#
loop_
_entity_poly.entity_id
_entity_poly.type
_entity_poly.pdbx_seq_one_letter_code
_entity_poly.pdbx_strand_id
1 'polypeptide(L)'
;MQASGQSRAAKRKQKQKLKKRQKDAAAKQGAAPLKRPREEDSGTSEKAAAAPEGREVVREGSKKPRLQREEPSRGMAAPIEVKDTEAALRSDTIVELLRPFLETSNEEEEDAPANTNGDAHPNDAVDEDDAEDDDLARNGSERDEREQATDGQSGPSLFPDSDDTDGSGGNTGSLHDLKVPEVPAASHPGELCPKARAEAILQWLLGPVAVDSFFDEYWERRPLLVKRVGDTEYFARVLPELASVEKVREVVNTNYMIHGKDLDVTLFDSSSGVRKTLAPKPRKQPPKDAAADEADSPGIPVDPSFVWRNFGEGCSVRLRCPQQHSDDCWRFLSALEDAFGSMVGANLYVTPGSHQGFAPHYDDIEAFILQLSGEKRWRVYSPSDGDDLPRLSSSDFSKDAMASQVGEPLLETVLRPGDLLYFPRGFIHQAETVSGKPSIHLTVSA
;
A
#
# COMPACT_ATOMS: atom_id res chain seq x y z
N MET A 1 -14.80 68.30 32.16
CA MET A 1 -13.60 67.54 32.57
C MET A 1 -14.09 66.29 33.31
N GLN A 2 -14.47 65.23 32.61
CA GLN A 2 -13.68 64.06 32.18
C GLN A 2 -13.22 63.14 33.33
N ALA A 3 -13.88 61.99 33.45
CA ALA A 3 -13.30 60.72 33.92
C ALA A 3 -13.82 59.60 33.00
N SER A 4 -12.91 59.04 32.21
CA SER A 4 -13.17 58.06 31.15
C SER A 4 -13.03 56.61 31.63
N GLY A 5 -14.04 55.78 31.35
CA GLY A 5 -13.97 54.33 31.48
C GLY A 5 -13.04 53.70 30.46
N GLN A 6 -12.17 52.79 30.91
CA GLN A 6 -11.25 52.05 30.04
C GLN A 6 -11.95 50.92 29.27
N SER A 7 -11.72 50.91 27.96
CA SER A 7 -12.28 49.96 26.98
C SER A 7 -11.84 48.50 27.24
N ARG A 8 -12.72 47.54 26.91
CA ARG A 8 -12.49 46.07 26.96
C ARG A 8 -11.18 45.64 26.26
N ALA A 9 -10.67 46.42 25.31
CA ALA A 9 -9.39 46.17 24.65
C ALA A 9 -8.19 46.26 25.61
N ALA A 10 -8.23 47.14 26.61
CA ALA A 10 -7.17 47.29 27.61
C ALA A 10 -7.09 46.06 28.54
N LYS A 11 -8.25 45.52 28.96
CA LYS A 11 -8.32 44.30 29.77
C LYS A 11 -7.80 43.07 29.02
N ARG A 12 -8.02 42.98 27.71
CA ARG A 12 -7.49 41.90 26.85
C ARG A 12 -5.97 41.95 26.71
N LYS A 13 -5.39 43.15 26.50
CA LYS A 13 -3.92 43.33 26.48
C LYS A 13 -3.26 43.00 27.82
N GLN A 14 -3.92 43.29 28.93
CA GLN A 14 -3.41 42.98 30.27
C GLN A 14 -3.43 41.47 30.56
N LYS A 15 -4.46 40.73 30.11
CA LYS A 15 -4.53 39.27 30.25
C LYS A 15 -3.50 38.54 29.37
N GLN A 16 -3.21 39.04 28.16
CA GLN A 16 -2.13 38.50 27.32
C GLN A 16 -0.74 38.76 27.90
N LYS A 17 -0.49 39.95 28.50
CA LYS A 17 0.76 40.22 29.23
C LYS A 17 0.95 39.30 30.45
N LEU A 18 -0.12 38.96 31.16
CA LEU A 18 -0.06 38.06 32.31
C LEU A 18 0.27 36.61 31.91
N LYS A 19 -0.33 36.11 30.82
CA LYS A 19 0.00 34.78 30.26
C LYS A 19 1.44 34.70 29.75
N LYS A 20 1.98 35.77 29.14
CA LYS A 20 3.39 35.82 28.71
C LYS A 20 4.35 35.73 29.90
N ARG A 21 4.08 36.45 30.99
CA ARG A 21 4.91 36.40 32.22
C ARG A 21 4.85 35.06 32.96
N GLN A 22 3.74 34.34 32.89
CA GLN A 22 3.63 33.00 33.49
C GLN A 22 4.37 31.94 32.66
N LYS A 23 4.39 32.07 31.33
CA LYS A 23 5.15 31.18 30.44
C LYS A 23 6.67 31.38 30.58
N ASP A 24 7.11 32.63 30.79
CA ASP A 24 8.52 32.96 31.00
C ASP A 24 9.04 32.56 32.41
N ALA A 25 8.13 32.38 33.40
CA ALA A 25 8.47 31.91 34.74
C ALA A 25 8.64 30.37 34.82
N ALA A 26 7.88 29.63 34.01
CA ALA A 26 8.04 28.17 33.88
C ALA A 26 9.35 27.77 33.16
N ALA A 27 9.94 28.69 32.38
CA ALA A 27 11.22 28.48 31.69
C ALA A 27 12.47 28.72 32.56
N LYS A 28 12.32 29.05 33.86
CA LYS A 28 13.45 29.38 34.76
C LYS A 28 13.62 28.44 35.96
N GLN A 29 12.87 27.34 36.07
CA GLN A 29 13.04 26.38 37.17
C GLN A 29 13.04 24.93 36.67
N GLY A 30 14.23 24.31 36.69
CA GLY A 30 14.46 22.86 36.69
C GLY A 30 15.21 22.34 35.47
N ALA A 31 16.31 21.60 35.55
CA ALA A 31 17.45 21.48 36.47
C ALA A 31 18.50 20.62 35.72
N ALA A 32 19.79 20.93 35.84
CA ALA A 32 20.91 20.17 35.25
C ALA A 32 21.81 19.58 36.38
N PRO A 33 22.90 18.84 36.08
CA PRO A 33 22.99 17.39 36.16
C PRO A 33 23.87 16.85 37.33
N LEU A 34 23.68 15.57 37.65
CA LEU A 34 24.46 14.80 38.63
C LEU A 34 25.91 14.55 38.16
N LYS A 35 26.90 14.96 38.96
CA LYS A 35 28.31 14.58 38.83
C LYS A 35 28.65 13.43 39.79
N ARG A 36 29.37 12.43 39.26
CA ARG A 36 30.01 11.31 39.98
C ARG A 36 31.10 11.81 40.95
N PRO A 37 31.36 11.13 42.08
CA PRO A 37 32.58 11.32 42.84
C PRO A 37 33.68 10.34 42.42
N ARG A 38 34.92 10.82 42.49
CA ARG A 38 36.19 10.09 42.32
C ARG A 38 36.63 9.44 43.62
N GLU A 39 37.41 8.37 43.45
CA GLU A 39 38.19 7.65 44.46
C GLU A 39 39.17 8.55 45.21
N GLU A 40 39.37 8.26 46.50
CA GLU A 40 40.70 8.30 47.13
C GLU A 40 40.73 7.45 48.41
N ASP A 41 41.96 7.08 48.75
CA ASP A 41 42.48 5.94 49.50
C ASP A 41 42.39 6.09 51.04
N SER A 42 42.18 4.98 51.75
CA SER A 42 42.74 4.76 53.10
C SER A 42 42.47 3.32 53.57
N GLY A 43 43.54 2.56 53.73
CA GLY A 43 43.50 1.20 54.26
C GLY A 43 43.21 1.12 55.76
N THR A 44 42.76 -0.05 56.20
CA THR A 44 43.26 -0.76 57.38
C THR A 44 42.67 -2.18 57.44
N SER A 45 43.48 -3.07 58.01
CA SER A 45 43.42 -4.53 58.11
C SER A 45 42.35 -5.10 59.05
N GLU A 46 41.83 -6.32 58.78
CA GLU A 46 42.13 -7.56 59.54
C GLU A 46 41.25 -8.78 59.15
N LYS A 47 41.92 -9.93 58.93
CA LYS A 47 41.64 -11.35 59.31
C LYS A 47 40.20 -11.91 59.15
N ALA A 48 39.94 -12.92 58.30
CA ALA A 48 40.28 -14.36 58.33
C ALA A 48 39.31 -15.28 59.12
N ALA A 49 38.61 -16.19 58.42
CA ALA A 49 38.17 -17.56 58.84
C ALA A 49 37.29 -18.16 57.70
N ALA A 50 37.77 -19.15 56.92
CA ALA A 50 37.68 -20.62 57.12
C ALA A 50 36.35 -21.28 56.67
N ALA A 51 36.47 -22.22 55.72
CA ALA A 51 35.41 -23.04 55.08
C ALA A 51 34.93 -24.21 55.98
N PRO A 52 33.95 -25.07 55.59
CA PRO A 52 34.25 -26.15 54.63
C PRO A 52 33.12 -26.57 53.63
N GLU A 53 33.62 -27.13 52.52
CA GLU A 53 33.15 -28.20 51.63
C GLU A 53 31.69 -28.74 51.67
N GLY A 54 31.15 -28.96 50.46
CA GLY A 54 30.30 -30.12 50.19
C GLY A 54 29.23 -29.94 49.12
N ARG A 55 29.57 -30.37 47.89
CA ARG A 55 28.80 -31.21 46.94
C ARG A 55 28.79 -30.69 45.50
N GLU A 56 29.59 -31.39 44.72
CA GLU A 56 29.74 -31.35 43.28
C GLU A 56 28.47 -31.89 42.60
N VAL A 57 27.83 -31.07 41.76
CA VAL A 57 26.84 -31.52 40.78
C VAL A 57 27.44 -31.24 39.41
N VAL A 58 27.95 -32.29 38.78
CA VAL A 58 28.38 -32.30 37.40
C VAL A 58 27.17 -31.99 36.52
N ARG A 59 27.14 -30.79 35.93
CA ARG A 59 26.33 -30.49 34.74
C ARG A 59 27.31 -30.23 33.61
N GLU A 60 27.34 -31.15 32.64
CA GLU A 60 28.08 -30.99 31.39
C GLU A 60 27.64 -29.72 30.67
N GLY A 61 28.49 -28.69 30.75
CA GLY A 61 28.39 -27.50 29.92
C GLY A 61 28.87 -27.81 28.51
N SER A 62 27.99 -28.29 27.64
CA SER A 62 28.20 -28.20 26.20
C SER A 62 28.22 -26.72 25.80
N LYS A 63 29.41 -26.12 25.77
CA LYS A 63 29.65 -24.82 25.14
C LYS A 63 29.42 -24.98 23.63
N LYS A 64 28.17 -24.86 23.18
CA LYS A 64 27.91 -24.52 21.78
C LYS A 64 28.49 -23.13 21.54
N PRO A 65 29.32 -22.93 20.50
CA PRO A 65 29.79 -21.60 20.16
C PRO A 65 28.56 -20.74 19.85
N ARG A 66 28.51 -19.57 20.49
CA ARG A 66 27.55 -18.52 20.17
C ARG A 66 27.82 -18.14 18.72
N LEU A 67 26.98 -18.63 17.80
CA LEU A 67 26.95 -18.16 16.42
C LEU A 67 26.85 -16.64 16.50
N GLN A 68 27.92 -15.97 16.08
CA GLN A 68 27.85 -14.56 15.75
C GLN A 68 26.83 -14.50 14.61
N ARG A 69 25.62 -14.05 14.92
CA ARG A 69 24.63 -13.75 13.90
C ARG A 69 25.24 -12.58 13.14
N GLU A 70 25.69 -12.81 11.91
CA GLU A 70 26.13 -11.72 11.06
C GLU A 70 24.99 -10.70 10.98
N GLU A 71 25.33 -9.42 11.09
CA GLU A 71 24.39 -8.32 10.85
C GLU A 71 23.76 -8.55 9.47
N PRO A 72 22.42 -8.62 9.36
CA PRO A 72 21.79 -8.81 8.07
C PRO A 72 22.24 -7.70 7.11
N SER A 73 22.71 -8.08 5.92
CA SER A 73 23.16 -7.12 4.92
C SER A 73 22.00 -6.19 4.55
N ARG A 74 22.09 -4.92 4.95
CA ARG A 74 21.11 -3.86 4.62
C ARG A 74 21.20 -3.38 3.15
N GLY A 75 22.08 -3.99 2.37
CA GLY A 75 22.31 -3.66 0.97
C GLY A 75 21.17 -4.11 0.08
N MET A 76 21.04 -3.45 -1.07
CA MET A 76 20.11 -3.83 -2.12
C MET A 76 20.56 -5.15 -2.77
N ALA A 77 19.63 -6.08 -2.98
CA ALA A 77 19.86 -7.18 -3.91
C ALA A 77 19.91 -6.64 -5.35
N ALA A 78 20.68 -7.28 -6.24
CA ALA A 78 20.54 -6.97 -7.66
C ALA A 78 19.07 -7.18 -8.11
N PRO A 79 18.51 -6.30 -8.94
CA PRO A 79 17.17 -6.50 -9.49
C PRO A 79 17.08 -7.84 -10.22
N ILE A 80 15.94 -8.52 -10.05
CA ILE A 80 15.68 -9.79 -10.74
C ILE A 80 14.89 -9.46 -12.00
N GLU A 81 15.46 -9.73 -13.18
CA GLU A 81 14.78 -9.55 -14.46
C GLU A 81 14.22 -10.88 -14.97
N VAL A 82 12.91 -10.89 -15.22
CA VAL A 82 12.18 -12.01 -15.83
C VAL A 82 11.87 -11.61 -17.28
N LYS A 83 12.48 -12.30 -18.24
CA LYS A 83 12.28 -12.07 -19.69
C LYS A 83 11.25 -12.99 -20.32
N ASP A 84 10.99 -14.13 -19.67
CA ASP A 84 10.02 -15.12 -20.12
C ASP A 84 9.12 -15.47 -18.94
N THR A 85 7.91 -14.92 -18.95
CA THR A 85 6.92 -15.17 -17.89
C THR A 85 6.18 -16.49 -18.08
N GLU A 86 6.43 -17.26 -19.15
CA GLU A 86 5.87 -18.63 -19.29
C GLU A 86 6.42 -19.60 -18.23
N ALA A 87 7.55 -19.29 -17.59
CA ALA A 87 8.14 -20.10 -16.52
C ALA A 87 7.50 -19.84 -15.14
N ALA A 88 6.71 -18.77 -14.98
CA ALA A 88 5.88 -18.55 -13.81
C ALA A 88 4.51 -19.20 -14.04
N LEU A 89 3.88 -19.74 -12.99
CA LEU A 89 2.48 -20.22 -13.03
C LEU A 89 1.63 -19.41 -14.01
N ARG A 90 1.03 -20.07 -15.01
CA ARG A 90 0.12 -19.41 -15.95
C ARG A 90 -0.89 -18.60 -15.15
N SER A 91 -0.99 -17.30 -15.42
CA SER A 91 -1.90 -16.39 -14.69
C SER A 91 -3.33 -16.93 -14.65
N ASP A 92 -3.77 -17.66 -15.68
CA ASP A 92 -5.07 -18.32 -15.75
C ASP A 92 -5.28 -19.34 -14.60
N THR A 93 -4.23 -20.09 -14.22
CA THR A 93 -4.28 -21.02 -13.08
C THR A 93 -4.48 -20.27 -11.75
N ILE A 94 -3.96 -19.05 -11.63
CA ILE A 94 -4.08 -18.25 -10.41
C ILE A 94 -5.47 -17.63 -10.28
N VAL A 95 -6.04 -17.17 -11.39
CA VAL A 95 -7.44 -16.72 -11.43
C VAL A 95 -8.37 -17.85 -10.96
N GLU A 96 -8.12 -19.08 -11.42
CA GLU A 96 -8.88 -20.25 -10.98
C GLU A 96 -8.63 -20.61 -9.51
N LEU A 97 -7.41 -20.44 -8.98
CA LEU A 97 -7.11 -20.67 -7.56
C LEU A 97 -7.83 -19.67 -6.64
N LEU A 98 -8.09 -18.45 -7.12
CA LEU A 98 -8.79 -17.40 -6.40
C LEU A 98 -10.32 -17.53 -6.44
N ARG A 99 -10.90 -18.29 -7.40
CA ARG A 99 -12.36 -18.46 -7.55
C ARG A 99 -13.09 -19.09 -6.34
N PRO A 100 -12.57 -20.14 -5.66
CA PRO A 100 -13.39 -20.95 -4.74
C PRO A 100 -13.78 -20.32 -3.40
N PHE A 101 -13.41 -19.07 -3.11
CA PHE A 101 -13.74 -18.43 -1.83
C PHE A 101 -15.24 -18.14 -1.61
N LEU A 102 -16.11 -18.47 -2.56
CA LEU A 102 -17.58 -18.24 -2.47
C LEU A 102 -18.45 -19.49 -2.62
N GLU A 103 -17.92 -20.65 -2.99
CA GLU A 103 -18.71 -21.89 -3.10
C GLU A 103 -18.78 -22.63 -1.74
N THR A 104 -19.09 -21.90 -0.67
CA THR A 104 -19.51 -22.55 0.58
C THR A 104 -21.02 -22.81 0.48
N SER A 105 -21.36 -24.05 0.14
CA SER A 105 -22.60 -24.77 0.45
C SER A 105 -23.92 -24.03 0.18
N ASN A 106 -24.42 -24.15 -1.05
CA ASN A 106 -25.87 -24.09 -1.32
C ASN A 106 -26.47 -25.49 -1.56
N GLU A 107 -25.73 -26.55 -1.23
CA GLU A 107 -26.22 -27.93 -1.22
C GLU A 107 -26.68 -28.30 0.19
N GLU A 108 -27.78 -27.72 0.66
CA GLU A 108 -28.60 -28.27 1.76
C GLU A 108 -29.90 -27.44 1.92
N GLU A 109 -30.69 -27.31 0.85
CA GLU A 109 -32.11 -26.90 0.98
C GLU A 109 -33.01 -27.50 -0.13
N GLU A 110 -32.82 -28.78 -0.46
CA GLU A 110 -33.82 -29.58 -1.18
C GLU A 110 -34.04 -30.90 -0.43
N ASP A 111 -34.74 -30.85 0.71
CA ASP A 111 -35.56 -31.97 1.19
C ASP A 111 -36.38 -31.54 2.41
N ALA A 112 -37.46 -30.77 2.15
CA ALA A 112 -38.55 -30.62 3.10
C ALA A 112 -39.84 -31.19 2.46
N PRO A 113 -40.47 -32.22 3.06
CA PRO A 113 -41.66 -32.82 2.46
C PRO A 113 -42.84 -31.86 2.50
N ALA A 114 -43.55 -31.77 1.38
CA ALA A 114 -44.75 -30.98 1.19
C ALA A 114 -45.79 -31.25 2.30
N ASN A 115 -46.03 -30.26 3.16
CA ASN A 115 -47.13 -30.31 4.10
C ASN A 115 -48.40 -29.80 3.40
N THR A 116 -49.19 -30.73 2.90
CA THR A 116 -50.55 -30.47 2.42
C THR A 116 -51.47 -30.22 3.61
N ASN A 117 -51.99 -29.00 3.74
CA ASN A 117 -53.30 -28.78 4.35
C ASN A 117 -53.97 -27.63 3.60
N GLY A 118 -55.02 -27.99 2.88
CA GLY A 118 -55.93 -27.04 2.25
C GLY A 118 -56.91 -26.49 3.27
N ASP A 119 -57.37 -25.28 3.01
CA ASP A 119 -58.73 -24.85 3.31
C ASP A 119 -59.18 -23.89 2.21
N ALA A 120 -60.44 -24.01 1.86
CA ALA A 120 -61.01 -23.64 0.56
C ALA A 120 -61.84 -22.34 0.59
N HIS A 121 -61.91 -21.71 -0.61
CA HIS A 121 -63.02 -20.94 -1.19
C HIS A 121 -63.29 -19.47 -0.72
N PRO A 122 -64.01 -18.64 -1.52
CA PRO A 122 -63.89 -18.36 -2.97
C PRO A 122 -64.18 -16.88 -3.38
N ASN A 123 -64.15 -16.60 -4.70
CA ASN A 123 -64.73 -15.45 -5.44
C ASN A 123 -63.87 -14.15 -5.42
N ASP A 124 -63.66 -13.41 -6.51
CA ASP A 124 -64.54 -13.08 -7.64
C ASP A 124 -63.78 -13.02 -9.00
N ALA A 125 -64.51 -13.39 -10.06
CA ALA A 125 -64.27 -13.04 -11.46
C ALA A 125 -64.49 -11.53 -11.66
N VAL A 126 -63.90 -10.79 -12.61
CA VAL A 126 -63.96 -10.72 -14.08
C VAL A 126 -63.09 -9.47 -14.43
N ASP A 127 -62.50 -9.20 -15.59
CA ASP A 127 -63.00 -9.12 -16.96
C ASP A 127 -61.81 -9.10 -17.95
N GLU A 128 -62.08 -9.66 -19.14
CA GLU A 128 -61.30 -9.57 -20.37
C GLU A 128 -61.47 -8.19 -21.02
N ASP A 129 -60.45 -7.74 -21.78
CA ASP A 129 -60.52 -7.18 -23.15
C ASP A 129 -59.69 -5.87 -23.13
N ASP A 130 -58.90 -5.43 -24.12
CA ASP A 130 -58.92 -5.61 -25.56
C ASP A 130 -57.50 -5.45 -26.14
N ALA A 131 -57.29 -6.11 -27.28
CA ALA A 131 -56.22 -5.85 -28.22
C ALA A 131 -56.42 -4.50 -28.94
N GLU A 132 -55.36 -3.91 -29.50
CA GLU A 132 -55.31 -3.51 -30.91
C GLU A 132 -53.86 -3.22 -31.35
N ASP A 133 -53.57 -3.66 -32.56
CA ASP A 133 -52.39 -3.40 -33.39
C ASP A 133 -52.18 -1.90 -33.65
N ASP A 134 -50.93 -1.48 -33.87
CA ASP A 134 -50.64 -0.80 -35.14
C ASP A 134 -49.17 -0.91 -35.51
N ASP A 135 -48.98 -1.34 -36.76
CA ASP A 135 -47.74 -1.55 -37.46
C ASP A 135 -47.44 -0.31 -38.33
N LEU A 136 -46.30 -0.32 -39.02
CA LEU A 136 -45.89 0.56 -40.16
C LEU A 136 -44.79 1.61 -39.91
N ALA A 137 -43.59 1.17 -40.30
CA ALA A 137 -42.88 1.62 -41.51
C ALA A 137 -41.86 2.78 -41.44
N ARG A 138 -40.60 2.37 -41.68
CA ARG A 138 -39.65 2.84 -42.72
C ARG A 138 -39.33 4.34 -42.80
N ASN A 139 -38.05 4.66 -42.62
CA ASN A 139 -37.22 5.12 -43.75
C ASN A 139 -35.72 4.99 -43.45
N GLY A 140 -35.01 4.39 -44.41
CA GLY A 140 -33.55 4.37 -44.45
C GLY A 140 -32.99 5.60 -45.14
N SER A 141 -31.69 5.81 -44.96
CA SER A 141 -30.84 6.44 -45.96
C SER A 141 -29.39 5.98 -45.77
N GLU A 142 -28.98 5.08 -46.65
CA GLU A 142 -27.59 4.77 -46.98
C GLU A 142 -26.93 6.01 -47.62
N ARG A 143 -25.65 6.24 -47.30
CA ARG A 143 -24.66 6.80 -48.25
C ARG A 143 -23.27 6.24 -47.96
N ASP A 144 -22.82 5.42 -48.89
CA ASP A 144 -21.42 5.11 -49.19
C ASP A 144 -20.69 6.36 -49.73
N GLU A 145 -19.38 6.47 -49.49
CA GLU A 145 -18.33 6.35 -50.53
C GLU A 145 -16.91 6.66 -49.98
N ARG A 146 -16.07 5.59 -49.99
CA ARG A 146 -14.66 5.47 -50.44
C ARG A 146 -13.73 6.70 -50.48
N GLU A 147 -12.61 6.68 -49.77
CA GLU A 147 -11.23 6.24 -50.15
C GLU A 147 -10.30 7.42 -50.45
N GLN A 148 -9.17 7.52 -49.73
CA GLN A 148 -7.83 7.51 -50.33
C GLN A 148 -6.72 7.62 -49.28
N ALA A 149 -5.76 6.70 -49.41
CA ALA A 149 -4.47 6.69 -48.74
C ALA A 149 -3.50 7.65 -49.44
N THR A 150 -2.59 8.25 -48.67
CA THR A 150 -1.30 8.72 -49.18
C THR A 150 -0.17 8.37 -48.21
N ASP A 151 0.95 8.10 -48.84
CA ASP A 151 2.15 7.42 -48.35
C ASP A 151 3.27 8.45 -48.08
N GLY A 152 4.20 8.07 -47.20
CA GLY A 152 5.57 8.59 -47.15
C GLY A 152 5.84 9.96 -46.49
N GLN A 153 6.59 9.96 -45.38
CA GLN A 153 8.02 10.30 -45.42
C GLN A 153 8.69 10.26 -44.04
N SER A 154 9.89 9.70 -44.07
CA SER A 154 10.85 9.45 -43.00
C SER A 154 11.71 10.66 -42.62
N GLY A 155 12.07 10.75 -41.33
CA GLY A 155 13.33 11.35 -40.83
C GLY A 155 13.17 12.34 -39.66
N PRO A 156 14.21 12.58 -38.85
CA PRO A 156 15.21 11.65 -38.33
C PRO A 156 15.25 11.60 -36.78
N SER A 157 15.74 10.48 -36.28
CA SER A 157 16.11 10.21 -34.89
C SER A 157 17.21 11.18 -34.40
N LEU A 158 17.03 11.75 -33.20
CA LEU A 158 18.00 12.58 -32.49
C LEU A 158 18.28 11.96 -31.11
N PHE A 159 19.14 10.95 -31.07
CA PHE A 159 19.94 10.63 -29.89
C PHE A 159 21.34 10.20 -30.36
N PRO A 160 22.42 10.82 -29.86
CA PRO A 160 23.77 10.47 -30.26
C PRO A 160 24.24 9.18 -29.58
N ASP A 161 24.81 8.29 -30.39
CA ASP A 161 25.65 7.17 -29.97
C ASP A 161 26.89 7.66 -29.22
N SER A 162 27.25 6.97 -28.14
CA SER A 162 28.58 7.02 -27.58
C SER A 162 29.02 5.61 -27.20
N ASP A 163 30.02 5.13 -27.94
CA ASP A 163 30.76 3.90 -27.73
C ASP A 163 31.55 3.87 -26.40
N ASP A 164 31.63 2.65 -25.85
CA ASP A 164 32.73 2.00 -25.14
C ASP A 164 33.61 2.79 -24.14
N THR A 165 33.50 2.42 -22.86
CA THR A 165 34.67 2.06 -22.02
C THR A 165 34.32 1.00 -20.97
N ASP A 166 34.88 -0.19 -21.19
CA ASP A 166 35.50 -1.17 -20.29
C ASP A 166 35.26 -1.13 -18.75
N GLY A 167 34.91 -2.30 -18.21
CA GLY A 167 35.61 -2.82 -17.02
C GLY A 167 35.03 -2.58 -15.62
N SER A 168 33.99 -3.33 -15.24
CA SER A 168 33.81 -3.79 -13.85
C SER A 168 32.65 -4.80 -13.78
N GLY A 169 32.99 -6.08 -13.62
CA GLY A 169 32.04 -7.19 -13.54
C GLY A 169 31.06 -7.06 -12.36
N GLY A 170 29.86 -6.57 -12.66
CA GLY A 170 28.69 -6.73 -11.79
C GLY A 170 28.11 -8.12 -12.03
N ASN A 171 28.11 -8.96 -11.01
CA ASN A 171 27.42 -10.25 -11.01
C ASN A 171 25.91 -10.00 -11.20
N THR A 172 25.41 -10.10 -12.43
CA THR A 172 23.98 -10.22 -12.70
C THR A 172 23.56 -11.56 -12.10
N GLY A 173 22.78 -11.56 -11.02
CA GLY A 173 22.26 -12.79 -10.43
C GLY A 173 21.60 -13.62 -11.53
N SER A 174 22.25 -14.73 -11.90
CA SER A 174 21.80 -15.55 -13.01
C SER A 174 20.49 -16.21 -12.63
N LEU A 175 19.50 -16.14 -13.53
CA LEU A 175 18.21 -16.85 -13.43
C LEU A 175 18.40 -18.35 -13.09
N HIS A 176 19.59 -18.91 -13.35
CA HIS A 176 19.96 -20.30 -13.10
C HIS A 176 20.14 -20.69 -11.63
N ASP A 177 20.30 -19.74 -10.71
CA ASP A 177 20.38 -20.03 -9.25
C ASP A 177 19.03 -19.85 -8.53
N LEU A 178 17.99 -19.39 -9.22
CA LEU A 178 16.64 -19.29 -8.67
C LEU A 178 15.96 -20.65 -8.83
N LYS A 179 15.75 -21.33 -7.71
CA LYS A 179 15.01 -22.59 -7.65
C LYS A 179 13.57 -22.32 -8.10
N VAL A 180 13.25 -22.63 -9.36
CA VAL A 180 11.88 -22.58 -9.87
C VAL A 180 11.06 -23.59 -9.07
N PRO A 181 10.06 -23.16 -8.28
CA PRO A 181 9.31 -24.06 -7.43
C PRO A 181 8.27 -24.83 -8.25
N GLU A 182 8.20 -26.14 -8.02
CA GLU A 182 7.15 -27.01 -8.56
C GLU A 182 5.83 -26.65 -7.90
N VAL A 183 4.87 -26.17 -8.70
CA VAL A 183 3.47 -26.14 -8.30
C VAL A 183 3.02 -27.59 -8.14
N PRO A 184 2.34 -27.96 -7.04
CA PRO A 184 1.71 -29.26 -6.96
C PRO A 184 0.85 -29.48 -8.20
N ALA A 185 1.08 -30.59 -8.90
CA ALA A 185 0.27 -31.01 -10.03
C ALA A 185 -1.12 -31.44 -9.54
N ALA A 186 -1.90 -30.49 -9.01
CA ALA A 186 -3.32 -30.68 -8.80
C ALA A 186 -4.00 -30.54 -10.15
N SER A 187 -4.75 -31.57 -10.52
CA SER A 187 -5.59 -31.60 -11.73
C SER A 187 -6.57 -30.43 -11.76
N HIS A 188 -7.03 -29.96 -10.58
CA HIS A 188 -7.92 -28.81 -10.46
C HIS A 188 -7.68 -27.94 -9.20
N PRO A 189 -7.82 -26.60 -9.29
CA PRO A 189 -7.63 -25.66 -8.16
C PRO A 189 -8.60 -25.84 -6.99
N GLY A 190 -9.73 -26.53 -7.18
CA GLY A 190 -10.65 -26.92 -6.11
C GLY A 190 -10.09 -28.00 -5.16
N GLU A 191 -9.06 -28.74 -5.59
CA GLU A 191 -8.52 -29.89 -4.84
C GLU A 191 -7.42 -29.48 -3.83
N LEU A 192 -6.89 -28.25 -3.92
CA LEU A 192 -5.88 -27.76 -2.99
C LEU A 192 -6.52 -27.32 -1.67
N CYS A 193 -5.94 -27.81 -0.56
CA CYS A 193 -6.29 -27.31 0.77
C CYS A 193 -5.94 -25.81 0.89
N PRO A 194 -6.61 -25.05 1.79
CA PRO A 194 -6.42 -23.61 1.92
C PRO A 194 -4.94 -23.19 2.04
N LYS A 195 -4.16 -23.93 2.85
CA LYS A 195 -2.73 -23.66 3.03
C LYS A 195 -1.92 -23.80 1.74
N ALA A 196 -2.09 -24.89 0.99
CA ALA A 196 -1.36 -25.12 -0.25
C ALA A 196 -1.72 -24.10 -1.34
N ARG A 197 -2.99 -23.67 -1.35
CA ARG A 197 -3.48 -22.60 -2.23
C ARG A 197 -2.87 -21.24 -1.88
N ALA A 198 -2.83 -20.90 -0.59
CA ALA A 198 -2.21 -19.68 -0.09
C ALA A 198 -0.71 -19.63 -0.42
N GLU A 199 0.01 -20.73 -0.21
CA GLU A 199 1.42 -20.88 -0.60
C GLU A 199 1.62 -20.72 -2.12
N ALA A 200 0.74 -21.30 -2.95
CA ALA A 200 0.81 -21.15 -4.41
C ALA A 200 0.59 -19.69 -4.88
N ILE A 201 -0.33 -18.96 -4.23
CA ILE A 201 -0.62 -17.56 -4.54
C ILE A 201 0.54 -16.65 -4.10
N LEU A 202 1.10 -16.88 -2.91
CA LEU A 202 2.30 -16.17 -2.45
C LEU A 202 3.49 -16.46 -3.37
N GLN A 203 3.65 -17.71 -3.79
CA GLN A 203 4.69 -18.10 -4.74
C GLN A 203 4.52 -17.42 -6.10
N TRP A 204 3.29 -17.28 -6.60
CA TRP A 204 3.02 -16.51 -7.81
C TRP A 204 3.33 -15.03 -7.62
N LEU A 205 2.97 -14.42 -6.48
CA LEU A 205 3.28 -13.02 -6.21
C LEU A 205 4.81 -12.77 -6.26
N LEU A 206 5.59 -13.63 -5.61
CA LEU A 206 7.04 -13.50 -5.47
C LEU A 206 7.84 -14.01 -6.67
N GLY A 207 7.22 -14.81 -7.54
CA GLY A 207 7.88 -15.47 -8.66
C GLY A 207 8.72 -14.49 -9.49
N PRO A 208 10.00 -14.83 -9.78
CA PRO A 208 10.62 -16.15 -9.71
C PRO A 208 11.30 -16.46 -8.37
N VAL A 209 11.20 -15.58 -7.37
CA VAL A 209 11.81 -15.81 -6.06
C VAL A 209 11.01 -16.89 -5.32
N ALA A 210 11.70 -17.95 -4.88
CA ALA A 210 11.08 -18.98 -4.05
C ALA A 210 10.63 -18.39 -2.71
N VAL A 211 9.48 -18.82 -2.20
CA VAL A 211 8.92 -18.35 -0.91
C VAL A 211 9.94 -18.46 0.22
N ASP A 212 10.64 -19.60 0.33
CA ASP A 212 11.66 -19.81 1.38
C ASP A 212 12.81 -18.79 1.27
N SER A 213 13.33 -18.57 0.04
CA SER A 213 14.38 -17.58 -0.21
C SER A 213 13.93 -16.16 0.12
N PHE A 214 12.66 -15.83 -0.15
CA PHE A 214 12.09 -14.54 0.22
C PHE A 214 12.12 -14.33 1.73
N PHE A 215 11.63 -15.29 2.51
CA PHE A 215 11.60 -15.18 3.97
C PHE A 215 13.00 -15.22 4.61
N ASP A 216 13.94 -15.97 4.03
CA ASP A 216 15.29 -16.07 4.57
C ASP A 216 16.13 -14.81 4.28
N GLU A 217 15.98 -14.23 3.08
CA GLU A 217 16.91 -13.21 2.58
C GLU A 217 16.33 -11.80 2.48
N TYR A 218 15.02 -11.64 2.37
CA TYR A 218 14.38 -10.35 2.05
C TYR A 218 13.44 -9.88 3.16
N TRP A 219 12.55 -10.75 3.64
CA TRP A 219 11.55 -10.43 4.65
C TRP A 219 12.18 -9.76 5.88
N GLU A 220 11.67 -8.58 6.24
CA GLU A 220 12.13 -7.72 7.34
C GLU A 220 13.63 -7.33 7.27
N ARG A 221 14.29 -7.46 6.12
CA ARG A 221 15.74 -7.25 5.98
C ARG A 221 16.10 -6.22 4.93
N ARG A 222 15.63 -6.42 3.70
CA ARG A 222 16.04 -5.60 2.55
C ARG A 222 14.98 -5.58 1.44
N PRO A 223 15.01 -4.56 0.57
CA PRO A 223 14.10 -4.50 -0.56
C PRO A 223 14.32 -5.64 -1.57
N LEU A 224 13.22 -6.08 -2.18
CA LEU A 224 13.20 -7.00 -3.33
C LEU A 224 12.58 -6.28 -4.53
N LEU A 225 13.25 -6.32 -5.68
CA LEU A 225 12.73 -5.80 -6.95
C LEU A 225 12.67 -6.92 -7.99
N VAL A 226 11.46 -7.21 -8.47
CA VAL A 226 11.21 -8.15 -9.57
C VAL A 226 10.67 -7.38 -10.78
N LYS A 227 11.42 -7.42 -11.89
CA LYS A 227 11.09 -6.83 -13.17
C LYS A 227 10.49 -7.87 -14.10
N ARG A 228 9.23 -7.71 -14.51
CA ARG A 228 8.54 -8.64 -15.44
C ARG A 228 8.51 -8.03 -16.84
N VAL A 229 9.63 -8.14 -17.53
CA VAL A 229 9.80 -7.52 -18.84
C VAL A 229 8.93 -8.25 -19.87
N GLY A 230 7.95 -7.54 -20.41
CA GLY A 230 7.07 -8.05 -21.47
C GLY A 230 5.71 -8.55 -21.01
N ASP A 231 5.49 -8.72 -19.70
CA ASP A 231 4.20 -9.16 -19.15
C ASP A 231 3.47 -8.04 -18.41
N THR A 232 2.91 -7.12 -19.18
CA THR A 232 2.25 -5.91 -18.64
C THR A 232 0.94 -6.20 -17.93
N GLU A 233 0.33 -7.37 -18.18
CA GLU A 233 -0.98 -7.73 -17.63
C GLU A 233 -0.89 -8.64 -16.41
N TYR A 234 0.32 -8.97 -15.93
CA TYR A 234 0.53 -9.94 -14.85
C TYR A 234 -0.43 -9.77 -13.67
N PHE A 235 -0.46 -8.57 -13.09
CA PHE A 235 -1.37 -8.23 -11.99
C PHE A 235 -2.76 -7.80 -12.48
N ALA A 236 -2.87 -7.20 -13.66
CA ALA A 236 -4.16 -6.75 -14.21
C ALA A 236 -5.11 -7.93 -14.50
N ARG A 237 -4.59 -9.12 -14.82
CA ARG A 237 -5.36 -10.36 -14.98
C ARG A 237 -6.07 -10.80 -13.70
N VAL A 238 -5.46 -10.55 -12.55
CA VAL A 238 -6.00 -10.93 -11.23
C VAL A 238 -6.78 -9.78 -10.60
N LEU A 239 -6.52 -8.54 -10.99
CA LEU A 239 -7.15 -7.33 -10.44
C LEU A 239 -7.75 -6.44 -11.56
N PRO A 240 -8.60 -6.97 -12.45
CA PRO A 240 -9.05 -6.26 -13.64
C PRO A 240 -9.86 -5.00 -13.31
N GLU A 241 -10.63 -5.01 -12.21
CA GLU A 241 -11.43 -3.87 -11.75
C GLU A 241 -10.60 -2.67 -11.26
N LEU A 242 -9.31 -2.87 -11.00
CA LEU A 242 -8.40 -1.84 -10.49
C LEU A 242 -7.29 -1.49 -11.49
N ALA A 243 -7.28 -2.13 -12.67
CA ALA A 243 -6.18 -2.06 -13.62
C ALA A 243 -6.11 -0.74 -14.41
N SER A 244 -7.21 0.00 -14.57
CA SER A 244 -7.26 1.25 -15.34
C SER A 244 -7.96 2.40 -14.62
N VAL A 245 -7.69 3.63 -15.05
CA VAL A 245 -8.31 4.84 -14.46
C VAL A 245 -9.82 4.82 -14.68
N GLU A 246 -10.27 4.32 -15.82
CA GLU A 246 -11.69 4.18 -16.17
C GLU A 246 -12.39 3.20 -15.23
N LYS A 247 -11.75 2.08 -14.89
CA LYS A 247 -12.28 1.08 -13.97
C LYS A 247 -12.31 1.57 -12.53
N VAL A 248 -11.25 2.23 -12.07
CA VAL A 248 -11.28 2.90 -10.75
C VAL A 248 -12.34 4.01 -10.69
N ARG A 249 -12.56 4.73 -11.80
CA ARG A 249 -13.65 5.70 -11.92
C ARG A 249 -15.02 5.06 -11.80
N GLU A 250 -15.23 3.90 -12.40
CA GLU A 250 -16.45 3.12 -12.24
C GLU A 250 -16.69 2.77 -10.76
N VAL A 251 -15.67 2.23 -10.07
CA VAL A 251 -15.73 1.91 -8.63
C VAL A 251 -16.12 3.13 -7.79
N VAL A 252 -15.48 4.28 -8.00
CA VAL A 252 -15.78 5.53 -7.27
C VAL A 252 -17.17 6.08 -7.60
N ASN A 253 -17.68 5.86 -8.81
CA ASN A 253 -18.99 6.36 -9.23
C ASN A 253 -20.17 5.52 -8.70
N THR A 254 -19.96 4.21 -8.49
CA THR A 254 -21.03 3.27 -8.13
C THR A 254 -21.13 3.02 -6.63
N ASN A 255 -20.04 3.23 -5.88
CA ASN A 255 -20.00 2.95 -4.45
C ASN A 255 -20.18 4.20 -3.59
N TYR A 256 -20.85 4.04 -2.45
CA TYR A 256 -20.91 5.08 -1.43
C TYR A 256 -19.60 5.08 -0.62
N MET A 257 -18.84 6.18 -0.71
CA MET A 257 -17.55 6.34 -0.05
C MET A 257 -17.51 7.60 0.80
N ILE A 258 -16.68 7.59 1.84
CA ILE A 258 -16.45 8.68 2.77
C ILE A 258 -14.99 9.17 2.65
N HIS A 259 -14.81 10.47 2.48
CA HIS A 259 -13.49 11.12 2.47
C HIS A 259 -12.75 10.84 3.78
N GLY A 260 -11.47 10.48 3.66
CA GLY A 260 -10.63 10.21 4.83
C GLY A 260 -11.00 8.92 5.58
N LYS A 261 -11.97 8.14 5.10
CA LYS A 261 -12.28 6.76 5.53
C LYS A 261 -11.96 5.75 4.41
N ASP A 262 -12.51 6.00 3.23
CA ASP A 262 -12.46 5.09 2.08
C ASP A 262 -11.64 5.70 0.94
N LEU A 263 -11.61 7.03 0.80
CA LEU A 263 -10.87 7.69 -0.27
C LEU A 263 -10.19 8.99 0.18
N ASP A 264 -8.96 9.19 -0.28
CA ASP A 264 -8.19 10.42 -0.11
C ASP A 264 -7.80 11.02 -1.46
N VAL A 265 -7.87 12.34 -1.57
CA VAL A 265 -7.33 13.11 -2.72
C VAL A 265 -6.13 13.89 -2.21
N THR A 266 -4.96 13.65 -2.79
CA THR A 266 -3.68 14.13 -2.24
C THR A 266 -2.79 14.73 -3.30
N LEU A 267 -2.02 15.75 -2.94
CA LEU A 267 -1.02 16.37 -3.80
C LEU A 267 0.23 16.62 -2.98
N PHE A 268 1.38 16.23 -3.50
CA PHE A 268 2.67 16.68 -3.00
C PHE A 268 3.23 17.74 -3.94
N ASP A 269 3.40 18.95 -3.41
CA ASP A 269 4.02 20.03 -4.15
C ASP A 269 5.53 19.93 -3.98
N SER A 270 6.20 19.43 -5.02
CA SER A 270 7.66 19.25 -5.03
C SER A 270 8.42 20.58 -4.96
N SER A 271 7.80 21.74 -5.17
CA SER A 271 8.46 23.04 -5.00
C SER A 271 8.52 23.45 -3.52
N SER A 272 7.41 23.34 -2.80
CA SER A 272 7.33 23.66 -1.37
C SER A 272 7.75 22.50 -0.46
N GLY A 273 7.75 21.26 -0.97
CA GLY A 273 8.00 20.06 -0.17
C GLY A 273 6.85 19.71 0.78
N VAL A 274 5.63 20.14 0.47
CA VAL A 274 4.46 19.99 1.35
C VAL A 274 3.40 19.13 0.69
N ARG A 275 2.95 18.08 1.41
CA ARG A 275 1.77 17.30 1.06
C ARG A 275 0.50 18.00 1.52
N LYS A 276 -0.54 17.95 0.69
CA LYS A 276 -1.89 18.43 1.00
C LYS A 276 -2.87 17.29 0.75
N THR A 277 -3.77 17.06 1.71
CA THR A 277 -4.96 16.23 1.50
C THR A 277 -6.14 17.17 1.26
N LEU A 278 -6.82 16.99 0.14
CA LEU A 278 -7.95 17.80 -0.29
C LEU A 278 -9.24 17.09 0.13
N ALA A 279 -10.08 17.81 0.88
CA ALA A 279 -11.42 17.39 1.22
C ALA A 279 -12.39 18.56 1.00
N PRO A 280 -13.65 18.29 0.61
CA PRO A 280 -14.67 19.33 0.54
C PRO A 280 -14.82 20.02 1.90
N LYS A 281 -15.01 21.35 1.91
CA LYS A 281 -15.42 22.03 3.14
C LYS A 281 -16.87 21.65 3.45
N PRO A 282 -17.21 21.33 4.71
CA PRO A 282 -18.59 21.07 5.07
C PRO A 282 -19.45 22.31 4.76
N ARG A 283 -20.59 22.11 4.07
CA ARG A 283 -21.48 23.19 3.61
C ARG A 283 -22.06 24.05 4.76
N LYS A 284 -22.12 23.50 5.97
CA LYS A 284 -22.46 24.22 7.20
C LYS A 284 -21.47 23.80 8.29
N GLN A 285 -20.88 24.77 8.99
CA GLN A 285 -20.22 24.45 10.25
C GLN A 285 -21.27 23.89 11.21
N PRO A 286 -21.02 22.74 11.88
CA PRO A 286 -21.91 22.29 12.92
C PRO A 286 -22.06 23.42 13.97
N PRO A 287 -23.24 23.54 14.61
CA PRO A 287 -23.42 24.48 15.72
C PRO A 287 -22.28 24.33 16.73
N LYS A 288 -21.77 25.44 17.28
CA LYS A 288 -20.66 25.41 18.26
C LYS A 288 -20.93 24.55 19.50
N ASP A 289 -22.18 24.21 19.71
CA ASP A 289 -22.69 23.49 20.87
C ASP A 289 -23.01 22.01 20.53
N ALA A 290 -22.89 21.61 19.26
CA ALA A 290 -22.97 20.23 18.84
C ALA A 290 -21.62 19.56 19.09
N ALA A 291 -21.37 19.23 20.35
CA ALA A 291 -20.39 18.21 20.72
C ALA A 291 -20.95 16.84 20.29
N ALA A 292 -21.04 16.59 18.99
CA ALA A 292 -21.00 15.22 18.52
C ALA A 292 -19.54 14.79 18.71
N ASP A 293 -19.32 13.71 19.46
CA ASP A 293 -18.01 13.07 19.49
C ASP A 293 -17.58 12.85 18.03
N GLU A 294 -16.39 13.33 17.63
CA GLU A 294 -15.94 13.21 16.22
C GLU A 294 -15.93 11.76 15.73
N ALA A 295 -15.91 10.79 16.66
CA ALA A 295 -16.01 9.36 16.40
C ALA A 295 -17.36 8.92 15.78
N ASP A 296 -18.45 9.66 16.01
CA ASP A 296 -19.81 9.32 15.54
C ASP A 296 -20.28 10.16 14.33
N SER A 297 -19.40 11.00 13.78
CA SER A 297 -19.73 11.74 12.55
C SER A 297 -19.71 10.78 11.36
N PRO A 298 -20.76 10.74 10.50
CA PRO A 298 -20.82 9.86 9.33
C PRO A 298 -19.75 10.16 8.26
N GLY A 299 -18.89 11.15 8.50
CA GLY A 299 -17.87 11.64 7.56
C GLY A 299 -18.47 12.45 6.41
N ILE A 300 -17.61 12.88 5.49
CA ILE A 300 -18.02 13.65 4.30
C ILE A 300 -18.14 12.68 3.13
N PRO A 301 -19.33 12.48 2.55
CA PRO A 301 -19.49 11.65 1.37
C PRO A 301 -18.65 12.15 0.21
N VAL A 302 -18.05 11.21 -0.53
CA VAL A 302 -17.26 11.50 -1.73
C VAL A 302 -18.19 11.92 -2.87
N ASP A 303 -17.90 13.07 -3.48
CA ASP A 303 -18.46 13.48 -4.76
C ASP A 303 -17.47 13.06 -5.87
N PRO A 304 -17.83 12.12 -6.77
CA PRO A 304 -16.92 11.69 -7.83
C PRO A 304 -16.46 12.84 -8.73
N SER A 305 -17.30 13.85 -8.96
CA SER A 305 -16.91 15.03 -9.74
C SER A 305 -15.82 15.85 -9.05
N PHE A 306 -15.80 15.87 -7.72
CA PHE A 306 -14.70 16.47 -6.96
C PHE A 306 -13.41 15.68 -7.15
N VAL A 307 -13.46 14.35 -7.03
CA VAL A 307 -12.29 13.47 -7.18
C VAL A 307 -11.66 13.65 -8.56
N TRP A 308 -12.44 13.46 -9.63
CA TRP A 308 -11.89 13.43 -10.99
C TRP A 308 -11.50 14.80 -11.53
N ARG A 309 -12.11 15.89 -11.03
CA ARG A 309 -11.64 17.26 -11.30
C ARG A 309 -10.25 17.49 -10.70
N ASN A 310 -10.08 17.20 -9.41
CA ASN A 310 -8.79 17.38 -8.73
C ASN A 310 -7.72 16.44 -9.27
N PHE A 311 -8.10 15.23 -9.72
CA PHE A 311 -7.19 14.34 -10.45
C PHE A 311 -6.67 14.99 -11.74
N GLY A 312 -7.55 15.63 -12.53
CA GLY A 312 -7.15 16.40 -13.71
C GLY A 312 -6.27 17.61 -13.39
N GLU A 313 -6.31 18.11 -12.15
CA GLU A 313 -5.47 19.20 -11.63
C GLU A 313 -4.19 18.69 -10.93
N GLY A 314 -3.85 17.41 -11.06
CA GLY A 314 -2.59 16.85 -10.58
C GLY A 314 -2.64 16.10 -9.26
N CYS A 315 -3.81 15.99 -8.62
CA CYS A 315 -3.93 15.24 -7.37
C CYS A 315 -3.95 13.73 -7.61
N SER A 316 -3.23 12.98 -6.77
CA SER A 316 -3.39 11.53 -6.67
C SER A 316 -4.67 11.17 -5.91
N VAL A 317 -5.31 10.08 -6.34
CA VAL A 317 -6.43 9.45 -5.64
C VAL A 317 -5.89 8.20 -4.94
N ARG A 318 -6.16 8.09 -3.63
CA ARG A 318 -5.89 6.89 -2.85
C ARG A 318 -7.22 6.26 -2.43
N LEU A 319 -7.52 5.06 -2.93
CA LEU A 319 -8.63 4.25 -2.43
C LEU A 319 -8.08 3.36 -1.31
N ARG A 320 -8.72 3.45 -0.15
CA ARG A 320 -8.38 2.68 1.04
C ARG A 320 -9.31 1.48 1.13
N CYS A 321 -8.76 0.35 1.55
CA CYS A 321 -9.48 -0.91 1.60
C CYS A 321 -10.20 -1.26 0.28
N PRO A 322 -9.50 -1.25 -0.87
CA PRO A 322 -10.12 -1.54 -2.18
C PRO A 322 -10.86 -2.88 -2.23
N GLN A 323 -10.50 -3.84 -1.37
CA GLN A 323 -11.21 -5.11 -1.20
C GLN A 323 -12.68 -4.98 -0.74
N GLN A 324 -13.09 -3.83 -0.20
CA GLN A 324 -14.52 -3.58 0.11
C GLN A 324 -15.37 -3.33 -1.14
N HIS A 325 -14.73 -3.05 -2.28
CA HIS A 325 -15.39 -2.65 -3.51
C HIS A 325 -14.94 -3.47 -4.72
N SER A 326 -14.07 -4.45 -4.52
CA SER A 326 -13.56 -5.35 -5.55
C SER A 326 -13.38 -6.74 -4.98
N ASP A 327 -14.23 -7.66 -5.42
CA ASP A 327 -14.18 -9.05 -4.98
C ASP A 327 -12.86 -9.72 -5.37
N ASP A 328 -12.30 -9.35 -6.51
CA ASP A 328 -11.01 -9.85 -6.99
C ASP A 328 -9.88 -9.45 -6.03
N CYS A 329 -9.90 -8.19 -5.56
CA CYS A 329 -8.99 -7.73 -4.54
C CYS A 329 -9.23 -8.46 -3.21
N TRP A 330 -10.49 -8.63 -2.79
CA TRP A 330 -10.82 -9.37 -1.57
C TRP A 330 -10.32 -10.81 -1.58
N ARG A 331 -10.57 -11.57 -2.65
CA ARG A 331 -10.08 -12.95 -2.81
C ARG A 331 -8.56 -13.00 -2.76
N PHE A 332 -7.91 -12.07 -3.45
CA PHE A 332 -6.45 -11.99 -3.47
C PHE A 332 -5.85 -11.72 -2.09
N LEU A 333 -6.39 -10.75 -1.34
CA LEU A 333 -5.90 -10.45 0.00
C LEU A 333 -6.22 -11.57 0.99
N SER A 334 -7.41 -12.17 0.93
CA SER A 334 -7.81 -13.27 1.83
C SER A 334 -6.87 -14.48 1.70
N ALA A 335 -6.48 -14.82 0.47
CA ALA A 335 -5.51 -15.89 0.24
C ALA A 335 -4.11 -15.56 0.79
N LEU A 336 -3.71 -14.28 0.76
CA LEU A 336 -2.45 -13.83 1.34
C LEU A 336 -2.51 -13.80 2.87
N GLU A 337 -3.67 -13.52 3.49
CA GLU A 337 -3.85 -13.62 4.95
C GLU A 337 -3.53 -15.03 5.45
N ASP A 338 -4.01 -16.05 4.75
CA ASP A 338 -3.70 -17.45 5.05
C ASP A 338 -2.20 -17.76 4.90
N ALA A 339 -1.51 -17.13 3.94
CA ALA A 339 -0.08 -17.34 3.70
C ALA A 339 0.81 -16.65 4.76
N PHE A 340 0.46 -15.42 5.14
CA PHE A 340 1.24 -14.64 6.11
C PHE A 340 0.89 -14.95 7.56
N GLY A 341 -0.33 -15.45 7.84
CA GLY A 341 -0.84 -15.60 9.21
C GLY A 341 -1.03 -14.26 9.93
N SER A 342 -1.21 -13.18 9.16
CA SER A 342 -1.43 -11.79 9.58
C SER A 342 -2.59 -11.20 8.78
N MET A 343 -3.16 -10.10 9.27
CA MET A 343 -4.12 -9.33 8.47
C MET A 343 -3.42 -8.75 7.25
N VAL A 344 -4.02 -8.89 6.08
CA VAL A 344 -3.48 -8.36 4.82
C VAL A 344 -4.43 -7.30 4.29
N GLY A 345 -3.95 -6.06 4.33
CA GLY A 345 -4.65 -4.89 3.81
C GLY A 345 -4.14 -4.48 2.44
N ALA A 346 -4.83 -3.52 1.83
CA ALA A 346 -4.30 -2.83 0.66
C ALA A 346 -4.74 -1.36 0.58
N ASN A 347 -3.95 -0.58 -0.17
CA ASN A 347 -4.32 0.74 -0.65
C ASN A 347 -4.02 0.82 -2.16
N LEU A 348 -4.95 1.36 -2.94
CA LEU A 348 -4.76 1.61 -4.36
C LEU A 348 -4.40 3.08 -4.58
N TYR A 349 -3.39 3.36 -5.39
CA TYR A 349 -2.91 4.71 -5.69
C TYR A 349 -2.96 5.00 -7.18
N VAL A 350 -3.82 5.95 -7.57
CA VAL A 350 -3.93 6.47 -8.93
C VAL A 350 -3.31 7.86 -8.97
N THR A 351 -2.21 8.02 -9.70
CA THR A 351 -1.49 9.30 -9.81
C THR A 351 -1.53 9.80 -11.25
N PRO A 352 -1.95 11.04 -11.53
CA PRO A 352 -1.92 11.60 -12.87
C PRO A 352 -0.46 11.76 -13.35
N GLY A 353 -0.25 11.82 -14.67
CA GLY A 353 1.10 11.88 -15.24
C GLY A 353 1.88 13.13 -14.81
N SER A 354 3.19 12.98 -14.60
CA SER A 354 4.11 14.04 -14.15
C SER A 354 3.80 14.67 -12.78
N HIS A 355 3.17 13.91 -11.89
CA HIS A 355 2.84 14.33 -10.52
C HIS A 355 3.31 13.34 -9.44
N GLN A 356 3.40 13.85 -8.20
CA GLN A 356 3.65 13.12 -6.97
C GLN A 356 2.50 13.37 -5.98
N GLY A 357 1.98 12.32 -5.35
CA GLY A 357 0.85 12.43 -4.42
C GLY A 357 1.26 12.62 -2.95
N PHE A 358 2.36 11.98 -2.55
CA PHE A 358 2.77 11.84 -1.16
C PHE A 358 4.21 12.33 -0.96
N ALA A 359 4.46 12.93 0.19
CA ALA A 359 5.82 13.26 0.62
C ALA A 359 6.61 11.97 0.93
N PRO A 360 7.95 12.03 1.03
CA PRO A 360 8.73 10.90 1.51
C PRO A 360 8.33 10.53 2.94
N HIS A 361 8.16 9.23 3.21
CA HIS A 361 7.77 8.68 4.51
C HIS A 361 8.17 7.21 4.61
N TYR A 362 8.09 6.63 5.80
CA TYR A 362 8.05 5.18 5.98
C TYR A 362 6.76 4.78 6.70
N ASP A 363 6.30 3.55 6.44
CA ASP A 363 5.12 2.96 7.08
C ASP A 363 5.51 1.93 8.14
N ASP A 364 4.52 1.47 8.90
CA ASP A 364 4.59 0.45 9.95
C ASP A 364 4.21 -0.96 9.49
N ILE A 365 4.17 -1.19 8.17
CA ILE A 365 3.76 -2.46 7.54
C ILE A 365 4.81 -2.99 6.57
N GLU A 366 4.73 -4.28 6.25
CA GLU A 366 5.53 -4.90 5.20
C GLU A 366 4.86 -4.63 3.84
N ALA A 367 5.52 -3.86 2.97
CA ALA A 367 4.90 -3.32 1.76
C ALA A 367 5.25 -4.12 0.51
N PHE A 368 4.24 -4.55 -0.24
CA PHE A 368 4.35 -5.10 -1.59
C PHE A 368 3.67 -4.18 -2.60
N ILE A 369 4.45 -3.53 -3.45
CA ILE A 369 3.99 -2.63 -4.50
C ILE A 369 3.79 -3.42 -5.80
N LEU A 370 2.53 -3.59 -6.21
CA LEU A 370 2.14 -4.24 -7.45
C LEU A 370 1.80 -3.15 -8.47
N GLN A 371 2.64 -2.97 -9.48
CA GLN A 371 2.41 -1.98 -10.52
C GLN A 371 1.36 -2.50 -11.51
N LEU A 372 0.17 -1.87 -11.53
CA LEU A 372 -0.98 -2.33 -12.32
C LEU A 372 -1.02 -1.68 -13.70
N SER A 373 -0.79 -0.37 -13.79
CA SER A 373 -0.76 0.35 -15.07
C SER A 373 0.13 1.59 -15.03
N GLY A 374 0.58 2.02 -16.20
CA GLY A 374 1.49 3.16 -16.34
C GLY A 374 2.84 2.95 -15.67
N GLU A 375 3.60 4.04 -15.52
CA GLU A 375 4.97 4.00 -15.00
C GLU A 375 5.16 4.97 -13.83
N LYS A 376 5.87 4.52 -12.80
CA LYS A 376 6.15 5.31 -11.60
C LYS A 376 7.60 5.11 -11.17
N ARG A 377 8.34 6.20 -10.97
CA ARG A 377 9.67 6.16 -10.39
C ARG A 377 9.54 6.08 -8.89
N TRP A 378 10.18 5.08 -8.32
CA TRP A 378 10.30 4.84 -6.89
C TRP A 378 11.73 5.12 -6.44
N ARG A 379 11.85 5.78 -5.29
CA ARG A 379 13.10 5.90 -4.54
C ARG A 379 12.85 5.33 -3.16
N VAL A 380 13.67 4.36 -2.76
CA VAL A 380 13.63 3.71 -1.45
C VAL A 380 14.97 3.92 -0.77
N TYR A 381 14.94 4.29 0.50
CA TYR A 381 16.11 4.63 1.31
C TYR A 381 16.16 3.70 2.53
N SER A 382 17.36 3.44 3.02
CA SER A 382 17.55 2.68 4.25
C SER A 382 16.90 3.40 5.45
N PRO A 383 16.41 2.66 6.46
CA PRO A 383 16.02 3.24 7.74
C PRO A 383 17.19 3.98 8.38
N SER A 384 16.89 5.00 9.20
CA SER A 384 17.88 5.66 10.05
C SER A 384 18.47 4.70 11.08
N ASP A 385 19.70 4.94 11.52
CA ASP A 385 20.34 4.14 12.57
C ASP A 385 19.49 4.11 13.85
N GLY A 386 19.02 2.91 14.24
CA GLY A 386 18.21 2.69 15.43
C GLY A 386 16.69 2.71 15.20
N ASP A 387 16.22 3.04 13.98
CA ASP A 387 14.81 3.00 13.59
C ASP A 387 14.50 1.75 12.73
N ASP A 388 15.18 0.63 12.99
CA ASP A 388 14.94 -0.62 12.27
C ASP A 388 13.57 -1.21 12.67
N LEU A 389 12.76 -1.53 11.66
CA LEU A 389 11.45 -2.17 11.81
C LEU A 389 10.49 -1.45 12.78
N PRO A 390 10.23 -0.15 12.57
CA PRO A 390 9.43 0.67 13.49
C PRO A 390 8.00 0.14 13.59
N ARG A 391 7.39 0.37 14.75
CA ARG A 391 6.00 -0.06 15.03
C ARG A 391 4.94 0.97 14.61
N LEU A 392 5.36 2.16 14.19
CA LEU A 392 4.49 3.29 13.88
C LEU A 392 5.04 4.00 12.64
N SER A 393 4.16 4.42 11.73
CA SER A 393 4.55 5.21 10.55
C SER A 393 5.22 6.52 10.93
N SER A 394 6.06 7.02 10.04
CA SER A 394 6.69 8.33 10.19
C SER A 394 5.70 9.46 9.94
N SER A 395 6.07 10.67 10.34
CA SER A 395 5.53 11.88 9.70
C SER A 395 6.11 12.03 8.28
N ASP A 396 5.48 12.86 7.45
CA ASP A 396 6.06 13.30 6.17
C ASP A 396 7.44 13.94 6.42
N PHE A 397 8.46 13.49 5.70
CA PHE A 397 9.79 14.11 5.72
C PHE A 397 9.78 15.39 4.89
N SER A 398 10.33 16.46 5.46
CA SER A 398 10.58 17.70 4.71
C SER A 398 11.79 17.54 3.78
N LYS A 399 11.92 18.43 2.81
CA LYS A 399 13.12 18.49 1.95
C LYS A 399 14.41 18.64 2.75
N ASP A 400 14.38 19.47 3.79
CA ASP A 400 15.56 19.69 4.65
C ASP A 400 15.88 18.43 5.43
N ALA A 401 14.87 17.71 5.94
CA ALA A 401 15.07 16.42 6.61
C ALA A 401 15.64 15.39 5.64
N MET A 402 15.10 15.30 4.42
CA MET A 402 15.68 14.44 3.38
C MET A 402 17.14 14.79 3.12
N ALA A 403 17.49 16.06 2.90
CA ALA A 403 18.86 16.45 2.56
C ALA A 403 19.87 16.33 3.73
N SER A 404 19.41 16.40 4.99
CA SER A 404 20.30 16.41 6.16
C SER A 404 20.35 15.10 6.93
N GLN A 405 19.33 14.24 6.80
CA GLN A 405 19.16 13.02 7.59
C GLN A 405 19.02 11.77 6.73
N VAL A 406 18.54 11.91 5.49
CA VAL A 406 18.32 10.79 4.58
C VAL A 406 19.41 10.82 3.52
N GLY A 407 20.14 9.70 3.38
CA GLY A 407 21.19 9.59 2.38
C GLY A 407 20.66 9.48 0.95
N GLU A 408 21.54 9.04 0.05
CA GLU A 408 21.14 8.64 -1.30
C GLU A 408 20.17 7.45 -1.27
N PRO A 409 19.28 7.31 -2.27
CA PRO A 409 18.38 6.18 -2.34
C PRO A 409 19.18 4.87 -2.43
N LEU A 410 18.81 3.91 -1.59
CA LEU A 410 19.29 2.53 -1.68
C LEU A 410 18.86 1.90 -3.00
N LEU A 411 17.66 2.25 -3.46
CA LEU A 411 17.07 1.81 -4.73
C LEU A 411 16.37 2.99 -5.41
N GLU A 412 16.70 3.24 -6.67
CA GLU A 412 15.93 4.10 -7.58
C GLU A 412 15.55 3.32 -8.83
N THR A 413 14.25 3.18 -9.13
CA THR A 413 13.77 2.40 -10.28
C THR A 413 12.47 2.96 -10.84
N VAL A 414 12.20 2.73 -12.13
CA VAL A 414 10.88 2.97 -12.74
C VAL A 414 10.14 1.65 -12.79
N LEU A 415 9.08 1.50 -11.99
CA LEU A 415 8.18 0.35 -12.08
C LEU A 415 7.27 0.47 -13.30
N ARG A 416 7.12 -0.64 -14.01
CA ARG A 416 6.21 -0.83 -15.15
C ARG A 416 5.14 -1.87 -14.81
N PRO A 417 4.02 -1.92 -15.56
CA PRO A 417 2.96 -2.87 -15.28
C PRO A 417 3.51 -4.31 -15.19
N GLY A 418 3.13 -5.02 -14.14
CA GLY A 418 3.63 -6.36 -13.81
C GLY A 418 4.85 -6.41 -12.88
N ASP A 419 5.56 -5.30 -12.67
CA ASP A 419 6.69 -5.25 -11.73
C ASP A 419 6.22 -5.33 -10.26
N LEU A 420 7.00 -6.03 -9.44
CA LEU A 420 6.84 -6.08 -7.97
C LEU A 420 8.02 -5.37 -7.30
N LEU A 421 7.72 -4.53 -6.32
CA LEU A 421 8.69 -4.00 -5.37
C LEU A 421 8.24 -4.30 -3.95
N TYR A 422 9.04 -5.04 -3.19
CA TYR A 422 8.85 -5.23 -1.75
C TYR A 422 9.89 -4.44 -0.96
N PHE A 423 9.50 -3.88 0.18
CA PHE A 423 10.43 -3.36 1.18
C PHE A 423 9.85 -3.47 2.60
N PRO A 424 10.70 -3.72 3.61
CA PRO A 424 10.26 -3.77 5.00
C PRO A 424 9.73 -2.44 5.54
N ARG A 425 8.95 -2.50 6.62
CA ARG A 425 8.59 -1.30 7.39
C ARG A 425 9.83 -0.53 7.84
N GLY A 426 9.73 0.80 7.90
CA GLY A 426 10.84 1.69 8.22
C GLY A 426 11.70 2.13 7.03
N PHE A 427 11.58 1.50 5.86
CA PHE A 427 12.25 1.98 4.66
C PHE A 427 11.53 3.23 4.14
N ILE A 428 12.24 4.37 4.17
CA ILE A 428 11.71 5.63 3.65
C ILE A 428 11.52 5.45 2.14
N HIS A 429 10.40 5.91 1.61
CA HIS A 429 10.11 5.79 0.20
C HIS A 429 9.33 7.00 -0.31
N GLN A 430 9.44 7.22 -1.61
CA GLN A 430 8.65 8.20 -2.35
C GLN A 430 8.51 7.76 -3.81
N ALA A 431 7.42 8.18 -4.45
CA ALA A 431 7.13 7.80 -5.82
C ALA A 431 6.49 8.93 -6.63
N GLU A 432 6.98 9.12 -7.85
CA GLU A 432 6.48 10.12 -8.81
C GLU A 432 6.21 9.46 -10.17
N THR A 433 5.22 9.95 -10.90
CA THR A 433 4.97 9.48 -12.27
C THR A 433 5.99 10.09 -13.23
N VAL A 434 6.58 9.26 -14.09
CA VAL A 434 7.67 9.68 -15.00
C VAL A 434 7.21 10.07 -16.39
N SER A 435 6.00 9.68 -16.77
CA SER A 435 5.42 9.97 -18.09
C SER A 435 4.30 11.00 -17.97
N GLY A 436 3.86 11.54 -19.10
CA GLY A 436 2.62 12.32 -19.18
C GLY A 436 1.35 11.46 -18.99
N LYS A 437 1.48 10.15 -18.72
CA LYS A 437 0.36 9.23 -18.51
C LYS A 437 0.15 8.92 -17.02
N PRO A 438 -1.08 8.62 -16.60
CA PRO A 438 -1.35 8.15 -15.25
C PRO A 438 -0.61 6.85 -14.91
N SER A 439 -0.48 6.60 -13.61
CA SER A 439 0.05 5.34 -13.07
C SER A 439 -0.81 4.85 -11.92
N ILE A 440 -1.04 3.53 -11.89
CA ILE A 440 -1.80 2.83 -10.85
C ILE A 440 -0.93 1.74 -10.25
N HIS A 441 -0.87 1.71 -8.92
CA HIS A 441 -0.34 0.55 -8.18
C HIS A 441 -1.25 0.20 -7.01
N LEU A 442 -1.25 -1.07 -6.65
CA LEU A 442 -1.79 -1.57 -5.40
C LEU A 442 -0.62 -1.78 -4.43
N THR A 443 -0.70 -1.19 -3.24
CA THR A 443 0.18 -1.55 -2.12
C THR A 443 -0.56 -2.58 -1.29
N VAL A 444 -0.07 -3.82 -1.29
CA VAL A 444 -0.48 -4.85 -0.34
C VAL A 444 0.38 -4.73 0.90
N SER A 445 -0.25 -4.75 2.08
CA SER A 445 0.40 -4.57 3.38
C SER A 445 0.11 -5.77 4.28
N ALA A 446 1.15 -6.44 4.77
CA ALA A 446 1.06 -7.63 5.64
C ALA A 446 1.64 -7.39 7.04
#